data_AF-A0A6C9EHJ6-F1
#
_entry.id   AF-A0A6C9EHJ6-F1
#
_cell.length_a   1.000
_cell.length_b   1.000
_cell.length_c   1.000
_cell.angle_alpha   90.00
_cell.angle_beta   90.00
_cell.angle_gamma   90.00
#
_symmetry.space_group_name_H-M   'P 1'
#
loop_
_entity.id
_entity.type
_entity.pdbx_description
1 polymer ?
#
loop_
_entity_poly.entity_id
_entity_poly.type
_entity_poly.pdbx_seq_one_letter_code
_entity_poly.pdbx_strand_id
1 'polypeptide(L)' 'MHISRLALDHYRSWSQVVVDFVPGVNILFGKNGLGKTNLVEAVEVLS' A
#
# COMPACT_ATOMS: atom_id res chain seq x y z
N MET A 1 15.96 -1.95 -0.89
CA MET A 1 14.95 -1.06 -0.28
C MET A 1 14.07 -1.88 0.65
N HIS A 2 13.76 -1.40 1.86
CA HIS A 2 12.89 -2.09 2.82
C HIS A 2 11.85 -1.10 3.34
N ILE A 3 10.57 -1.36 3.07
CA ILE A 3 9.45 -0.55 3.56
C ILE A 3 8.86 -1.28 4.76
N SER A 4 8.97 -0.67 5.94
CA SER A 4 8.33 -1.18 7.17
C SER A 4 6.91 -0.63 7.35
N ARG A 5 6.65 0.60 6.87
CA ARG A 5 5.37 1.29 7.00
C ARG A 5 5.11 2.18 5.78
N LEU A 6 3.88 2.16 5.28
CA LEU A 6 3.36 3.06 4.25
C LEU A 6 2.17 3.83 4.80
N ALA A 7 2.23 5.16 4.75
CA ALA A 7 1.12 6.04 5.10
C ALA A 7 0.69 6.80 3.85
N LEU A 8 -0.60 6.75 3.53
CA LEU A 8 -1.20 7.47 2.40
C LEU A 8 -2.22 8.47 2.92
N ASP A 9 -2.21 9.66 2.34
CA ASP A 9 -3.16 10.73 2.59
C ASP A 9 -3.68 11.25 1.23
N HIS A 10 -4.98 11.12 1.01
CA HIS A 10 -5.68 11.47 -0.23
C HIS A 10 -5.04 10.90 -1.51
N TYR A 11 -4.66 9.62 -1.48
CA TYR A 11 -4.03 8.94 -2.61
C TYR A 11 -4.98 7.94 -3.28
N ARG A 12 -5.34 8.21 -4.53
CA ARG A 12 -6.23 7.36 -5.35
C ARG A 12 -7.53 7.04 -4.59
N SER A 13 -7.78 5.76 -4.32
CA SER A 13 -8.99 5.28 -3.64
C SER A 13 -8.91 5.39 -2.11
N TRP A 14 -7.78 5.79 -1.54
CA TRP A 14 -7.57 5.90 -0.09
C TRP A 14 -7.65 7.35 0.36
N SER A 15 -8.64 7.68 1.20
CA SER A 15 -8.69 8.97 1.90
C SER A 15 -7.56 9.06 2.92
N GLN A 16 -7.45 8.08 3.81
CA GLN A 16 -6.27 7.86 4.67
C GLN A 16 -6.09 6.37 4.95
N VAL A 17 -4.85 5.90 4.90
CA VAL A 17 -4.51 4.53 5.33
C VAL A 17 -3.07 4.46 5.83
N VAL A 18 -2.84 3.67 6.88
CA VAL A 18 -1.52 3.28 7.36
C VAL A 18 -1.41 1.76 7.29
N VAL A 19 -0.38 1.27 6.62
CA VAL A 19 -0.10 -0.16 6.45
C VAL A 19 1.27 -0.45 7.02
N ASP A 20 1.32 -1.40 7.95
CA ASP A 20 2.56 -1.97 8.47
C ASP A 20 2.89 -3.25 7.70
N PHE A 21 4.14 -3.37 7.24
CA PHE A 21 4.64 -4.56 6.55
C PHE A 21 5.56 -5.38 7.45
N VAL A 22 5.53 -6.69 7.26
CA VAL A 22 6.47 -7.60 7.91
C VAL A 22 7.63 -7.95 6.97
N PRO A 23 8.79 -8.37 7.49
CA PRO A 23 9.87 -8.89 6.66
C PRO A 23 9.40 -10.08 5.80
N GLY A 24 9.84 -10.12 4.54
CA GLY A 24 9.49 -11.18 3.60
C GLY A 24 8.30 -10.84 2.71
N VAL A 25 7.50 -11.85 2.36
CA VAL A 25 6.38 -11.71 1.41
C VAL A 25 5.13 -11.22 2.14
N ASN A 26 4.58 -10.10 1.68
CA ASN A 26 3.31 -9.56 2.16
C ASN A 26 2.23 -9.77 1.10
N ILE A 27 1.08 -10.33 1.48
CA ILE A 27 -0.02 -10.62 0.55
C ILE A 27 -1.13 -9.58 0.75
N LEU A 28 -1.42 -8.80 -0.29
CA LEU A 28 -2.58 -7.91 -0.33
C LEU A 28 -3.77 -8.66 -0.94
N PHE A 29 -4.77 -9.01 -0.12
CA PHE A 29 -5.94 -9.80 -0.54
C PHE A 29 -7.27 -9.05 -0.32
N GLY A 30 -8.26 -9.34 -1.17
CA GLY A 30 -9.62 -8.78 -1.07
C GLY A 30 -10.31 -8.64 -2.42
N LYS A 31 -11.58 -8.24 -2.43
CA LYS A 31 -12.38 -8.03 -3.65
C LYS A 31 -11.74 -7.02 -4.61
N ASN A 32 -12.12 -7.09 -5.89
CA ASN A 32 -11.69 -6.09 -6.87
C ASN A 32 -12.24 -4.69 -6.50
N GLY A 33 -11.49 -3.64 -6.84
CA GLY A 33 -11.88 -2.25 -6.54
C GLY A 33 -11.57 -1.76 -5.12
N LEU A 34 -11.01 -2.58 -4.23
CA LEU A 34 -10.65 -2.17 -2.85
C LEU A 34 -9.30 -1.46 -2.71
N GLY A 35 -8.70 -0.97 -3.80
CA GLY A 35 -7.46 -0.18 -3.72
C GLY A 35 -6.17 -0.95 -3.43
N LYS A 36 -6.14 -2.28 -3.59
CA LYS A 36 -4.94 -3.11 -3.40
C LYS A 36 -3.79 -2.70 -4.33
N THR A 37 -4.09 -2.50 -5.61
CA THR A 37 -3.10 -2.01 -6.59
C THR A 37 -2.61 -0.62 -6.23
N ASN A 38 -3.47 0.25 -5.68
CA ASN A 38 -3.05 1.60 -5.27
C ASN A 38 -1.97 1.58 -4.17
N LEU A 39 -1.96 0.58 -3.28
CA LEU A 39 -0.88 0.44 -2.29
C LEU A 39 0.46 0.11 -2.96
N VAL A 40 0.45 -0.75 -3.99
CA VAL A 40 1.66 -1.11 -4.75
C VAL A 40 2.14 0.07 -5.61
N GLU A 41 1.22 0.76 -6.28
CA GLU A 41 1.52 1.97 -7.06
C GLU A 41 2.13 3.08 -6.20
N ALA A 42 1.67 3.25 -4.96
CA ALA A 42 2.24 4.23 -4.05
C ALA A 42 3.71 3.92 -3.70
N VAL A 43 4.08 2.63 -3.61
CA VAL A 43 5.47 2.21 -3.40
C VAL A 43 6.35 2.51 -4.61
N GLU A 44 5.83 2.33 -5.81
CA GLU A 44 6.55 2.64 -7.06
C GLU A 44 6.90 4.13 -7.15
N VAL A 45 6.01 5.04 -6.71
CA VAL A 45 6.27 6.50 -6.70
C VAL A 45 7.43 6.89 -5.77
N LEU A 46 7.71 6.10 -4.73
CA LEU A 46 8.78 6.37 -3.76
C LEU A 46 10.16 5.86 -4.19
N SER A 47 10.23 5.10 -5.29
CA SER A 47 11.45 4.46 -5.81
C SER A 47 12.15 5.33 -6.84
#